data_AF-A0A241VKX2-F1
#
_entry.id   AF-A0A241VKX2-F1
#
_cell.length_a   1.000
_cell.length_b   1.000
_cell.length_c   1.000
_cell.angle_alpha   90.00
_cell.angle_beta   90.00
_cell.angle_gamma   90.00
#
_symmetry.space_group_name_H-M   'P 1'
#
loop_
_entity.id
_entity.type
_entity.pdbx_description
1 polymer ?
#
loop_
_entity_poly.entity_id
_entity_poly.type
_entity_poly.pdbx_seq_one_letter_code
_entity_poly.pdbx_strand_id
1 'polypeptide(L)'
;MKHLKISPLLSSLLAISILAAQTANAAQWSFPDSISQSKQAQISQYFYVAKGESWNNATYTTNYNADQNVSVVVNLDDKPIYRAQLANTGTLSFNVPASTSGFHRLDLIVQQNNTIDQSNLCLEQPIQATAFEQANLSYQPVRQNFRLSDLPDALYNPKLNSNTALKGAFIFNAKDIKESSSLARLVSGWEQSRTVKWLTAQQAETETPDFKVVVQHAAQLKNPVLQLQAPNNIPTLTIQYGNAAQLENAVNALLNAKYLQQLNSDSAQLPERIESPAWAVSKKFDNLADLGIQDFRLGQSKQIFTLNFPAVWQPTDILQGQIALRAQSGLLEGSAMTAWINSALAGSMKLANLESDPVDRQFNIFSADIGKSPSFDLAIENTVLANSNCLPNVQGSVWVNAEKSKLMLPYVLKQGVISLSSVLATQPKIAINDHPSSNSIAVTAMQTAKQMLMTAAPVPLNLSSFDPAHPEQVNVRVNADIYHQQVLMHQDTLYQPTAANGFFVIYQNNRFNIITDDTTGADTFNRLWPKIQSQIPNNTAKLFVSAEGNVYVLKKLILQTKSEPIIEQSNTFVIIVILSALVVLMAFFWLWRKRKNESKSE
;
A
#
# COMPACT_ATOMS: atom_id res chain seq x y z
N MET A 1 27.07 25.02 77.75
CA MET A 1 27.30 26.07 76.73
C MET A 1 26.25 25.90 75.63
N LYS A 2 25.46 26.98 75.42
CA LYS A 2 24.51 27.26 74.32
C LYS A 2 23.42 26.21 74.00
N HIS A 3 22.26 26.42 74.62
CA HIS A 3 20.96 26.03 74.10
C HIS A 3 20.66 26.77 72.79
N LEU A 4 20.13 26.07 71.78
CA LEU A 4 19.35 26.70 70.71
C LEU A 4 18.01 25.97 70.58
N LYS A 5 16.93 26.74 70.76
CA LYS A 5 15.53 26.36 70.60
C LYS A 5 15.23 26.09 69.12
N ILE A 6 14.51 25.01 68.82
CA ILE A 6 13.80 24.85 67.55
C ILE A 6 12.30 24.80 67.85
N SER A 7 11.61 25.76 67.23
CA SER A 7 10.19 26.11 67.30
C SER A 7 9.32 25.10 66.51
N PRO A 8 8.00 25.00 66.77
CA PRO A 8 7.15 23.95 66.24
C PRO A 8 6.67 24.32 64.83
N LEU A 9 7.25 23.67 63.82
CA LEU A 9 6.80 23.73 62.43
C LEU A 9 7.07 22.35 61.81
N LEU A 10 6.37 21.33 62.30
CA LEU A 10 6.46 19.96 61.80
C LEU A 10 5.08 19.33 61.51
N SER A 11 4.04 20.16 61.40
CA SER A 11 2.66 19.71 61.18
C SER A 11 1.98 20.48 60.06
N SER A 12 2.59 20.53 58.87
CA SER A 12 1.92 20.97 57.64
C SER A 12 2.74 20.64 56.38
N LEU A 13 3.00 19.35 56.15
CA LEU A 13 3.49 18.82 54.86
C LEU A 13 2.83 17.46 54.62
N LEU A 14 1.51 17.46 54.55
CA LEU A 14 0.68 16.30 54.24
C LEU A 14 -0.57 16.79 53.49
N ALA A 15 -0.37 17.24 52.24
CA ALA A 15 -1.41 17.35 51.21
C ALA A 15 -0.82 17.96 49.92
N ILE A 16 0.11 17.25 49.28
CA ILE A 16 0.28 17.37 47.83
C ILE A 16 0.41 15.94 47.30
N SER A 17 -0.73 15.26 47.23
CA SER A 17 -0.93 14.18 46.27
C SER A 17 -0.92 14.81 44.87
N ILE A 18 0.27 15.01 44.30
CA ILE A 18 0.41 15.17 42.85
C ILE A 18 -0.17 13.91 42.24
N LEU A 19 -1.28 14.07 41.52
CA LEU A 19 -1.72 13.11 40.53
C LEU A 19 -0.50 12.71 39.71
N ALA A 20 -0.09 11.46 39.81
CA ALA A 20 0.73 10.83 38.79
C ALA A 20 -0.13 10.77 37.52
N ALA A 21 -0.10 11.86 36.74
CA ALA A 21 -0.52 11.85 35.35
C ALA A 21 0.40 10.84 34.66
N GLN A 22 -0.15 9.65 34.45
CA GLN A 22 0.50 8.55 33.75
C GLN A 22 1.00 9.09 32.41
N THR A 23 2.31 9.05 32.18
CA THR A 23 2.90 9.41 30.89
C THR A 23 2.57 8.32 29.87
N ALA A 24 1.33 8.33 29.36
CA ALA A 24 1.04 7.70 28.10
C ALA A 24 1.88 8.43 27.05
N ASN A 25 2.81 7.71 26.42
CA ASN A 25 3.63 8.26 25.35
C ASN A 25 2.71 8.83 24.26
N ALA A 26 2.94 10.06 23.85
CA ALA A 26 2.17 10.66 22.76
C ALA A 26 2.39 9.82 21.48
N ALA A 27 1.30 9.43 20.85
CA ALA A 27 1.33 8.84 19.52
C ALA A 27 1.58 9.96 18.50
N GLN A 28 2.25 9.60 17.40
CA GLN A 28 2.60 10.55 16.34
C GLN A 28 2.13 10.03 14.99
N TRP A 29 1.41 10.89 14.28
CA TRP A 29 1.02 10.71 12.89
C TRP A 29 1.89 11.62 12.01
N SER A 30 2.55 11.05 11.01
CA SER A 30 3.41 11.80 10.09
C SER A 30 2.73 12.05 8.75
N PHE A 31 2.93 13.25 8.21
CA PHE A 31 2.44 13.64 6.89
C PHE A 31 3.61 13.83 5.92
N PRO A 32 3.40 13.63 4.61
CA PRO A 32 4.42 13.92 3.61
C PRO A 32 4.71 15.42 3.53
N ASP A 33 5.94 15.76 3.13
CA ASP A 33 6.31 17.14 2.82
C ASP A 33 5.47 17.65 1.64
N SER A 34 5.20 18.95 1.62
CA SER A 34 4.32 19.56 0.63
C SER A 34 4.78 20.96 0.25
N ILE A 35 4.50 21.36 -1.00
CA ILE A 35 4.85 22.68 -1.51
C ILE A 35 3.66 23.29 -2.24
N SER A 36 3.36 24.54 -1.92
CA SER A 36 2.42 25.40 -2.63
C SER A 36 3.21 26.30 -3.58
N GLN A 37 2.84 26.35 -4.85
CA GLN A 37 3.46 27.21 -5.87
C GLN A 37 2.46 28.17 -6.55
N SER A 38 1.22 28.24 -6.03
CA SER A 38 0.16 29.09 -6.58
C SER A 38 -0.24 30.19 -5.59
N LYS A 39 -0.79 31.28 -6.13
CA LYS A 39 -1.32 32.41 -5.34
C LYS A 39 -2.30 31.96 -4.25
N GLN A 40 -3.09 30.93 -4.55
CA GLN A 40 -3.92 30.23 -3.60
C GLN A 40 -3.76 28.72 -3.82
N ALA A 41 -3.44 27.99 -2.77
CA ALA A 41 -3.36 26.53 -2.78
C ALA A 41 -4.10 25.96 -1.56
N GLN A 42 -4.59 24.74 -1.72
CA GLN A 42 -5.10 23.94 -0.61
C GLN A 42 -4.27 22.67 -0.53
N ILE A 43 -3.65 22.45 0.63
CA ILE A 43 -2.90 21.24 0.93
C ILE A 43 -3.74 20.43 1.91
N SER A 44 -4.28 19.31 1.44
CA SER A 44 -5.11 18.40 2.25
C SER A 44 -4.27 17.28 2.84
N GLN A 45 -4.36 17.12 4.16
CA GLN A 45 -3.74 16.05 4.92
C GLN A 45 -4.82 15.22 5.62
N TYR A 46 -4.69 13.90 5.58
CA TYR A 46 -5.69 12.98 6.13
C TYR A 46 -5.14 12.19 7.29
N PHE A 47 -5.94 12.07 8.35
CA PHE A 47 -5.64 11.23 9.51
C PHE A 47 -6.87 10.43 9.93
N TYR A 48 -6.65 9.40 10.75
CA TYR A 48 -7.70 8.48 11.17
C TYR A 48 -7.69 8.28 12.69
N VAL A 49 -8.82 8.59 13.33
CA VAL A 49 -9.09 8.32 14.74
C VAL A 49 -9.73 6.95 14.85
N ALA A 50 -9.12 6.05 15.63
CA ALA A 50 -9.53 4.66 15.74
C ALA A 50 -10.97 4.52 16.30
N LYS A 51 -11.70 3.45 15.91
CA LYS A 51 -13.05 3.20 16.44
C LYS A 51 -13.05 3.08 17.96
N GLY A 52 -13.94 3.81 18.63
CA GLY A 52 -14.02 3.84 20.11
C GLY A 52 -12.86 4.55 20.80
N GLU A 53 -11.98 5.20 20.04
CA GLU A 53 -10.90 6.06 20.54
C GLU A 53 -11.29 7.54 20.38
N SER A 54 -10.77 8.38 21.28
CA SER A 54 -10.76 9.82 21.17
C SER A 54 -9.33 10.33 21.40
N TRP A 55 -8.98 11.46 20.79
CA TRP A 55 -7.66 12.06 20.98
C TRP A 55 -7.70 13.21 21.96
N ASN A 56 -6.78 13.19 22.92
CA ASN A 56 -6.51 14.30 23.82
C ASN A 56 -5.20 15.00 23.43
N ASN A 57 -5.15 16.31 23.68
CA ASN A 57 -3.94 17.13 23.48
C ASN A 57 -3.34 16.97 22.06
N ALA A 58 -4.20 16.90 21.04
CA ALA A 58 -3.75 16.77 19.66
C ALA A 58 -3.14 18.10 19.18
N THR A 59 -1.88 18.05 18.74
CA THR A 59 -1.12 19.22 18.29
C THR A 59 -0.48 18.93 16.95
N TYR A 60 -0.79 19.76 15.96
CA TYR A 60 -0.14 19.74 14.66
C TYR A 60 1.10 20.64 14.69
N THR A 61 2.19 20.16 14.10
CA THR A 61 3.44 20.90 13.97
C THR A 61 4.06 20.66 12.60
N THR A 62 4.57 21.71 11.95
CA THR A 62 5.36 21.61 10.72
C THR A 62 6.37 22.75 10.63
N ASN A 63 7.51 22.49 10.02
CA ASN A 63 8.44 23.55 9.62
C ASN A 63 7.96 24.13 8.29
N TYR A 64 8.05 25.45 8.13
CA TYR A 64 7.68 26.09 6.87
C TYR A 64 8.83 26.94 6.33
N ASN A 65 8.85 27.06 5.00
CA ASN A 65 9.64 28.05 4.27
C ASN A 65 8.71 28.77 3.29
N ALA A 66 8.43 30.03 3.57
CA ALA A 66 7.46 30.86 2.88
C ALA A 66 8.14 32.10 2.32
N ASP A 67 7.73 32.52 1.12
CA ASP A 67 8.01 33.86 0.62
C ASP A 67 7.36 34.94 1.51
N GLN A 68 7.67 36.22 1.25
CA GLN A 68 7.19 37.32 2.08
C GLN A 68 5.65 37.45 2.05
N ASN A 69 5.03 37.49 3.22
CA ASN A 69 3.59 37.75 3.45
C ASN A 69 2.62 36.67 2.93
N VAL A 70 2.70 35.47 3.51
CA VAL A 70 1.77 34.37 3.23
C VAL A 70 0.75 34.22 4.35
N SER A 71 -0.54 34.21 4.02
CA SER A 71 -1.62 33.89 4.96
C SER A 71 -1.96 32.40 4.88
N VAL A 72 -2.00 31.71 6.01
CA VAL A 72 -2.46 30.33 6.10
C VAL A 72 -3.71 30.25 6.96
N VAL A 73 -4.76 29.62 6.42
CA VAL A 73 -5.96 29.24 7.15
C VAL A 73 -6.02 27.73 7.20
N VAL A 74 -6.24 27.18 8.39
CA VAL A 74 -6.35 25.73 8.57
C VAL A 74 -7.79 25.38 8.86
N ASN A 75 -8.34 24.46 8.06
CA ASN A 75 -9.65 23.88 8.29
C ASN A 75 -9.52 22.42 8.74
N LEU A 76 -10.32 22.02 9.73
CA LEU A 76 -10.58 20.63 10.08
C LEU A 76 -12.00 20.28 9.64
N ASP A 77 -12.15 19.32 8.74
CA ASP A 77 -13.45 18.90 8.17
C ASP A 77 -14.31 20.11 7.75
N ASP A 78 -13.73 20.97 6.90
CA ASP A 78 -14.35 22.21 6.37
C ASP A 78 -14.63 23.31 7.40
N LYS A 79 -14.20 23.16 8.66
CA LYS A 79 -14.36 24.18 9.71
C LYS A 79 -13.01 24.85 10.03
N PRO A 80 -12.91 26.19 9.98
CA PRO A 80 -11.67 26.88 10.32
C PRO A 80 -11.32 26.69 11.79
N ILE A 81 -10.09 26.23 12.07
CA ILE A 81 -9.58 26.01 13.43
C ILE A 81 -8.38 26.90 13.76
N TYR A 82 -7.66 27.40 12.75
CA TYR A 82 -6.44 28.18 12.96
C TYR A 82 -6.16 29.14 11.80
N ARG A 83 -5.45 30.23 12.10
CA ARG A 83 -4.96 31.19 11.10
C ARG A 83 -3.60 31.74 11.54
N ALA A 84 -2.67 31.86 10.60
CA ALA A 84 -1.38 32.52 10.81
C ALA A 84 -0.95 33.33 9.59
N GLN A 85 -0.03 34.28 9.82
CA GLN A 85 0.78 34.90 8.78
C GLN A 85 2.18 34.30 8.86
N LEU A 86 2.71 33.85 7.72
CA LEU A 86 4.01 33.25 7.56
C LEU A 86 4.91 34.20 6.77
N ALA A 87 6.18 34.26 7.16
CA ALA A 87 7.23 34.95 6.43
C ALA A 87 8.55 34.24 6.67
N ASN A 88 9.38 34.13 5.63
CA ASN A 88 10.67 33.45 5.64
C ASN A 88 10.53 32.01 6.16
N THR A 89 11.37 31.58 7.07
CA THR A 89 11.33 30.25 7.69
C THR A 89 10.81 30.30 9.12
N GLY A 90 10.13 29.23 9.55
CA GLY A 90 9.67 29.11 10.92
C GLY A 90 8.96 27.79 11.20
N THR A 91 8.24 27.75 12.31
CA THR A 91 7.44 26.58 12.72
C THR A 91 6.00 27.00 12.91
N LEU A 92 5.09 26.26 12.27
CA LEU A 92 3.65 26.39 12.44
C LEU A 92 3.20 25.34 13.45
N SER A 93 2.53 25.77 14.52
CA SER A 93 2.03 24.87 15.57
C SER A 93 0.65 25.32 16.05
N PHE A 94 -0.28 24.38 16.13
CA PHE A 94 -1.64 24.64 16.61
C PHE A 94 -2.31 23.39 17.16
N ASN A 95 -3.27 23.59 18.07
CA ASN A 95 -4.07 22.51 18.65
C ASN A 95 -5.16 22.08 17.66
N VAL A 96 -5.35 20.77 17.54
CA VAL A 96 -6.43 20.15 16.77
C VAL A 96 -7.56 19.79 17.75
N PRO A 97 -8.80 20.28 17.54
CA PRO A 97 -9.93 19.94 18.39
C PRO A 97 -10.18 18.42 18.46
N ALA A 98 -10.76 17.97 19.57
CA ALA A 98 -11.14 16.58 19.74
C ALA A 98 -12.10 16.14 18.61
N SER A 99 -11.75 15.02 17.99
CA SER A 99 -12.48 14.45 16.85
C SER A 99 -13.05 13.09 17.23
N THR A 100 -14.18 12.72 16.63
CA THR A 100 -14.79 11.39 16.80
C THR A 100 -13.99 10.33 16.05
N SER A 101 -14.31 9.04 16.22
CA SER A 101 -13.69 8.00 15.40
C SER A 101 -14.02 8.18 13.91
N GLY A 102 -13.05 7.99 13.03
CA GLY A 102 -13.22 8.12 11.58
C GLY A 102 -12.03 8.76 10.88
N PHE A 103 -12.15 8.92 9.57
CA PHE A 103 -11.21 9.72 8.78
C PHE A 103 -11.55 11.19 8.89
N HIS A 104 -10.52 12.01 9.09
CA HIS A 104 -10.60 13.45 9.19
C HIS A 104 -9.65 14.09 8.18
N ARG A 105 -10.04 15.28 7.70
CA ARG A 105 -9.26 16.07 6.75
C ARG A 105 -8.80 17.37 7.38
N LEU A 106 -7.51 17.64 7.30
CA LEU A 106 -6.87 18.88 7.67
C LEU A 106 -6.43 19.62 6.40
N ASP A 107 -7.05 20.76 6.10
CA ASP A 107 -6.77 21.56 4.92
C ASP A 107 -5.96 22.81 5.30
N LEU A 108 -4.74 22.93 4.79
CA LEU A 108 -3.93 24.15 4.87
C LEU A 108 -4.19 24.98 3.61
N ILE A 109 -4.99 26.02 3.74
CA ILE A 109 -5.29 26.99 2.68
C ILE A 109 -4.24 28.08 2.73
N VAL A 110 -3.34 28.06 1.76
CA VAL A 110 -2.23 29.00 1.60
C VAL A 110 -2.66 30.11 0.66
N GLN A 111 -2.51 31.36 1.08
CA GLN A 111 -2.81 32.56 0.29
C GLN A 111 -1.60 33.49 0.28
N GLN A 112 -1.07 33.77 -0.90
CA GLN A 112 0.07 34.66 -1.07
C GLN A 112 -0.43 36.09 -1.27
N ASN A 113 -0.05 36.99 -0.35
CA ASN A 113 -0.46 38.39 -0.40
C ASN A 113 0.52 39.20 -1.24
N ASN A 114 0.30 39.25 -2.55
CA ASN A 114 1.02 40.16 -3.44
C ASN A 114 0.42 41.56 -3.38
N THR A 115 1.26 42.59 -3.16
CA THR A 115 0.89 43.99 -3.45
C THR A 115 0.81 44.16 -4.96
N ILE A 116 -0.41 44.28 -5.48
CA ILE A 116 -0.68 44.40 -6.92
C ILE A 116 -0.27 45.80 -7.39
N ASP A 117 0.62 45.88 -8.38
CA ASP A 117 0.67 47.03 -9.28
C ASP A 117 -0.49 46.89 -10.27
N GLN A 118 -1.49 47.75 -10.16
CA GLN A 118 -2.74 47.68 -10.94
C GLN A 118 -2.55 47.97 -12.43
N SER A 119 -1.33 48.32 -12.87
CA SER A 119 -1.05 48.74 -14.24
C SER A 119 -0.85 47.60 -15.25
N ASN A 120 -0.70 46.33 -14.83
CA ASN A 120 -0.44 45.24 -15.77
C ASN A 120 -1.00 43.87 -15.31
N LEU A 121 -2.26 43.60 -15.65
CA LEU A 121 -2.99 42.37 -15.30
C LEU A 121 -2.63 41.14 -16.17
N CYS A 122 -1.71 41.29 -17.14
CA CYS A 122 -1.41 40.26 -18.16
C CYS A 122 0.00 39.64 -18.05
N LEU A 123 0.80 40.00 -17.03
CA LEU A 123 2.10 39.36 -16.80
C LEU A 123 1.93 38.14 -15.89
N GLU A 124 2.52 37.03 -16.32
CA GLU A 124 2.67 35.82 -15.50
C GLU A 124 3.44 36.21 -14.22
N GLN A 125 2.78 36.11 -13.07
CA GLN A 125 3.36 36.53 -11.80
C GLN A 125 4.53 35.60 -11.44
N PRO A 126 5.56 36.10 -10.73
CA PRO A 126 6.60 35.23 -10.20
C PRO A 126 5.95 34.15 -9.33
N ILE A 127 6.30 32.89 -9.60
CA ILE A 127 5.88 31.73 -8.81
C ILE A 127 6.45 31.93 -7.41
N GLN A 128 5.60 32.28 -6.46
CA GLN A 128 5.96 32.26 -5.06
C GLN A 128 5.70 30.87 -4.50
N ALA A 129 6.58 30.41 -3.62
CA ALA A 129 6.53 29.09 -3.03
C ALA A 129 6.33 29.15 -1.52
N THR A 130 5.60 28.16 -1.01
CA THR A 130 5.52 27.89 0.43
C THR A 130 5.64 26.40 0.65
N ALA A 131 6.74 25.98 1.25
CA ALA A 131 6.99 24.60 1.61
C ALA A 131 6.59 24.34 3.07
N PHE A 132 6.02 23.17 3.33
CA PHE A 132 5.77 22.61 4.65
C PHE A 132 6.50 21.28 4.74
N GLU A 133 7.39 21.16 5.73
CA GLU A 133 8.28 20.03 5.92
C GLU A 133 8.08 19.43 7.32
N GLN A 134 8.33 18.12 7.43
CA GLN A 134 8.30 17.38 8.70
C GLN A 134 6.98 17.57 9.47
N ALA A 135 5.87 17.61 8.72
CA ALA A 135 4.54 17.78 9.28
C ALA A 135 4.15 16.56 10.12
N ASN A 136 3.73 16.81 11.36
CA ASN A 136 3.36 15.78 12.33
C ASN A 136 2.17 16.22 13.18
N LEU A 137 1.36 15.24 13.58
CA LEU A 137 0.29 15.40 14.55
C LEU A 137 0.58 14.49 15.75
N SER A 138 0.87 15.12 16.88
CA SER A 138 1.11 14.45 18.16
C SER A 138 -0.19 14.42 18.95
N TYR A 139 -0.54 13.28 19.55
CA TYR A 139 -1.80 13.12 20.29
C TYR A 139 -1.69 12.03 21.37
N GLN A 140 -2.58 12.09 22.36
CA GLN A 140 -2.75 11.03 23.35
C GLN A 140 -4.03 10.24 23.05
N PRO A 141 -3.93 8.96 22.64
CA PRO A 141 -5.11 8.13 22.43
C PRO A 141 -5.77 7.81 23.77
N VAL A 142 -7.08 8.00 23.84
CA VAL A 142 -7.89 7.66 25.02
C VAL A 142 -9.04 6.76 24.58
N ARG A 143 -9.16 5.62 25.25
CA ARG A 143 -10.25 4.66 25.07
C ARG A 143 -10.92 4.41 26.41
N GLN A 144 -12.19 4.79 26.52
CA GLN A 144 -12.95 4.60 27.76
C GLN A 144 -13.50 3.18 27.89
N ASN A 145 -13.95 2.58 26.78
CA ASN A 145 -14.57 1.27 26.75
C ASN A 145 -13.95 0.41 25.65
N PHE A 146 -13.73 -0.87 25.95
CA PHE A 146 -13.36 -1.86 24.95
C PHE A 146 -14.61 -2.55 24.42
N ARG A 147 -14.69 -2.73 23.11
CA ARG A 147 -15.76 -3.46 22.44
C ARG A 147 -15.15 -4.36 21.38
N LEU A 148 -15.61 -5.60 21.31
CA LEU A 148 -15.19 -6.55 20.28
C LEU A 148 -15.52 -6.02 18.88
N SER A 149 -16.64 -5.29 18.73
CA SER A 149 -17.06 -4.61 17.49
C SER A 149 -16.04 -3.60 16.93
N ASP A 150 -15.14 -3.11 17.78
CA ASP A 150 -14.12 -2.13 17.43
C ASP A 150 -12.81 -2.81 16.97
N LEU A 151 -12.75 -4.13 16.84
CA LEU A 151 -11.54 -4.78 16.31
C LEU A 151 -11.35 -4.51 14.80
N PRO A 152 -10.09 -4.36 14.32
CA PRO A 152 -8.83 -4.40 15.09
C PRO A 152 -8.46 -3.07 15.78
N ASP A 153 -9.17 -1.96 15.52
CA ASP A 153 -8.93 -0.63 16.09
C ASP A 153 -8.76 -0.61 17.62
N ALA A 154 -9.45 -1.52 18.32
CA ALA A 154 -9.34 -1.65 19.76
C ALA A 154 -8.02 -2.27 20.25
N LEU A 155 -7.27 -2.95 19.39
CA LEU A 155 -5.92 -3.44 19.69
C LEU A 155 -4.86 -2.43 19.27
N TYR A 156 -5.00 -1.85 18.08
CA TYR A 156 -4.08 -0.87 17.52
C TYR A 156 -4.78 -0.04 16.46
N ASN A 157 -4.30 1.17 16.17
CA ASN A 157 -4.83 1.96 15.07
C ASN A 157 -4.32 1.41 13.71
N PRO A 158 -5.17 0.80 12.87
CA PRO A 158 -4.73 0.10 11.65
C PRO A 158 -4.34 1.05 10.52
N LYS A 159 -4.65 2.34 10.62
CA LYS A 159 -4.38 3.37 9.61
C LYS A 159 -3.22 4.29 9.98
N LEU A 160 -2.72 4.18 11.21
CA LEU A 160 -1.69 5.06 11.74
C LEU A 160 -0.38 4.95 10.95
N ASN A 161 -0.04 6.04 10.26
CA ASN A 161 1.20 6.15 9.50
C ASN A 161 2.34 6.64 10.39
N SER A 162 3.35 5.80 10.61
CA SER A 162 4.58 6.16 11.34
C SER A 162 5.74 5.28 10.93
N ASN A 163 6.95 5.79 11.17
CA ASN A 163 8.20 5.11 10.93
C ASN A 163 8.53 4.05 11.99
N THR A 164 7.84 4.07 13.14
CA THR A 164 8.04 3.08 14.22
C THR A 164 7.17 1.83 14.01
N ALA A 165 7.80 0.66 14.11
CA ALA A 165 7.09 -0.61 14.01
C ALA A 165 6.19 -0.82 15.23
N LEU A 166 5.00 -1.38 15.01
CA LEU A 166 4.10 -1.82 16.08
C LEU A 166 4.62 -3.15 16.65
N LYS A 167 4.64 -3.31 17.97
CA LYS A 167 5.03 -4.56 18.64
C LYS A 167 3.78 -5.36 19.00
N GLY A 168 3.46 -6.38 18.20
CA GLY A 168 2.36 -7.30 18.50
C GLY A 168 2.90 -8.58 19.13
N ALA A 169 2.30 -9.07 20.21
CA ALA A 169 2.70 -10.33 20.83
C ALA A 169 1.67 -11.42 20.60
N PHE A 170 2.17 -12.59 20.20
CA PHE A 170 1.38 -13.80 20.04
C PHE A 170 1.61 -14.77 21.20
N ILE A 171 0.54 -15.13 21.88
CA ILE A 171 0.58 -16.09 23.00
C ILE A 171 -0.34 -17.25 22.63
N PHE A 172 0.28 -18.35 22.19
CA PHE A 172 -0.39 -19.55 21.68
C PHE A 172 0.56 -20.75 21.75
N ASN A 173 0.04 -21.96 21.58
CA ASN A 173 0.84 -23.17 21.48
C ASN A 173 1.41 -23.35 20.06
N ALA A 174 2.68 -23.00 19.86
CA ALA A 174 3.35 -23.13 18.56
C ALA A 174 3.42 -24.56 18.00
N LYS A 175 3.25 -25.59 18.85
CA LYS A 175 3.18 -27.00 18.42
C LYS A 175 1.81 -27.39 17.87
N ASP A 176 0.76 -26.62 18.18
CA ASP A 176 -0.56 -26.83 17.61
C ASP A 176 -0.71 -26.01 16.32
N ILE A 177 -0.62 -26.69 15.18
CA ILE A 177 -0.78 -26.05 13.87
C ILE A 177 -2.15 -25.40 13.70
N LYS A 178 -3.19 -25.83 14.44
CA LYS A 178 -4.53 -25.22 14.40
C LYS A 178 -4.55 -23.87 15.10
N GLU A 179 -3.85 -23.73 16.22
CA GLU A 179 -3.66 -22.43 16.87
C GLU A 179 -2.88 -21.47 15.96
N SER A 180 -1.74 -21.93 15.44
CA SER A 180 -0.92 -21.16 14.48
C SER A 180 -1.76 -20.71 13.28
N SER A 181 -2.47 -21.64 12.63
CA SER A 181 -3.28 -21.34 11.45
C SER A 181 -4.42 -20.38 11.74
N SER A 182 -5.08 -20.51 12.90
CA SER A 182 -6.22 -19.66 13.28
C SER A 182 -5.76 -18.23 13.58
N LEU A 183 -4.66 -18.10 14.32
CA LEU A 183 -4.04 -16.83 14.63
C LEU A 183 -3.53 -16.14 13.36
N ALA A 184 -2.82 -16.87 12.49
CA ALA A 184 -2.33 -16.32 11.24
C ALA A 184 -3.46 -15.86 10.32
N ARG A 185 -4.56 -16.63 10.24
CA ARG A 185 -5.77 -16.26 9.48
C ARG A 185 -6.41 -14.98 10.03
N LEU A 186 -6.58 -14.89 11.34
CA LEU A 186 -7.15 -13.71 12.00
C LEU A 186 -6.35 -12.44 11.67
N VAL A 187 -5.04 -12.50 11.89
CA VAL A 187 -4.17 -11.33 11.80
C VAL A 187 -3.88 -10.93 10.35
N SER A 188 -3.74 -11.90 9.44
CA SER A 188 -3.64 -11.59 8.01
C SER A 188 -4.93 -11.02 7.43
N GLY A 189 -6.07 -11.28 8.08
CA GLY A 189 -7.35 -10.66 7.76
C GLY A 189 -7.42 -9.19 8.14
N TRP A 190 -6.74 -8.77 9.21
CA TRP A 190 -6.71 -7.39 9.68
C TRP A 190 -5.80 -6.49 8.84
N GLU A 191 -6.18 -5.22 8.74
CA GLU A 191 -5.38 -4.21 8.05
C GLU A 191 -4.32 -3.62 8.97
N GLN A 192 -3.20 -3.20 8.38
CA GLN A 192 -2.12 -2.50 9.06
C GLN A 192 -1.38 -1.60 8.06
N SER A 193 -1.29 -0.31 8.37
CA SER A 193 -0.52 0.67 7.58
C SER A 193 0.97 0.66 7.91
N ARG A 194 1.32 0.25 9.13
CA ARG A 194 2.71 0.18 9.63
C ARG A 194 3.19 -1.26 9.72
N THR A 195 4.51 -1.43 9.66
CA THR A 195 5.15 -2.73 9.91
C THR A 195 4.88 -3.19 11.34
N VAL A 196 4.59 -4.48 11.50
CA VAL A 196 4.44 -5.11 12.82
C VAL A 196 5.66 -5.99 13.09
N LYS A 197 6.33 -5.76 14.22
CA LYS A 197 7.30 -6.67 14.83
C LYS A 197 6.51 -7.65 15.70
N TRP A 198 6.49 -8.91 15.30
CA TRP A 198 5.76 -9.97 15.99
C TRP A 198 6.64 -10.62 17.05
N LEU A 199 6.34 -10.34 18.32
CA LEU A 199 7.04 -10.92 19.45
C LEU A 199 6.53 -12.33 19.74
N THR A 200 7.45 -13.26 19.94
CA THR A 200 7.14 -14.58 20.53
C THR A 200 6.74 -14.41 22.00
N ALA A 201 6.14 -15.46 22.58
CA ALA A 201 5.80 -15.46 24.01
C ALA A 201 7.00 -15.14 24.89
N GLN A 202 8.19 -15.67 24.58
CA GLN A 202 9.43 -15.40 25.32
C GLN A 202 9.91 -13.96 25.15
N GLN A 203 9.84 -13.40 23.94
CA GLN A 203 10.23 -12.00 23.71
C GLN A 203 9.28 -11.02 24.42
N ALA A 204 7.99 -11.37 24.53
CA ALA A 204 7.00 -10.54 25.22
C ALA A 204 7.20 -10.46 26.74
N GLU A 205 8.10 -11.26 27.33
CA GLU A 205 8.50 -11.16 28.74
C GLU A 205 9.54 -10.06 28.98
N THR A 206 10.35 -9.72 27.98
CA THR A 206 11.43 -8.74 28.08
C THR A 206 11.17 -7.45 27.29
N GLU A 207 10.41 -7.54 26.21
CA GLU A 207 9.95 -6.40 25.42
C GLU A 207 8.47 -6.14 25.65
N THR A 208 8.11 -4.92 26.09
CA THR A 208 6.70 -4.53 26.24
C THR A 208 6.00 -4.47 24.88
N PRO A 209 4.96 -5.29 24.62
CA PRO A 209 4.18 -5.20 23.40
C PRO A 209 3.20 -4.02 23.45
N ASP A 210 2.86 -3.49 22.27
CA ASP A 210 1.80 -2.51 22.10
C ASP A 210 0.42 -3.17 22.20
N PHE A 211 0.30 -4.44 21.79
CA PHE A 211 -0.93 -5.24 21.92
C PHE A 211 -0.64 -6.74 21.96
N LYS A 212 -1.61 -7.52 22.45
CA LYS A 212 -1.53 -8.98 22.57
C LYS A 212 -2.72 -9.68 21.91
N VAL A 213 -2.45 -10.83 21.29
CA VAL A 213 -3.48 -11.79 20.90
C VAL A 213 -3.14 -13.13 21.56
N VAL A 214 -4.06 -13.60 22.40
CA VAL A 214 -3.92 -14.80 23.22
C VAL A 214 -4.91 -15.84 22.75
N VAL A 215 -4.41 -17.00 22.35
CA VAL A 215 -5.22 -18.19 22.03
C VAL A 215 -4.95 -19.22 23.11
N GLN A 216 -6.00 -19.68 23.78
CA GLN A 216 -5.85 -20.63 24.88
C GLN A 216 -6.92 -21.72 24.84
N HIS A 217 -6.45 -22.96 24.96
CA HIS A 217 -7.30 -24.12 25.07
C HIS A 217 -7.83 -24.27 26.50
N ALA A 218 -9.16 -24.41 26.64
CA ALA A 218 -9.86 -24.63 27.90
C ALA A 218 -10.73 -25.88 27.78
N ALA A 219 -10.39 -26.92 28.56
CA ALA A 219 -11.16 -28.17 28.56
C ALA A 219 -12.60 -27.91 29.02
N GLN A 220 -13.57 -28.65 28.46
CA GLN A 220 -15.00 -28.61 28.80
C GLN A 220 -15.74 -27.29 28.48
N LEU A 221 -15.16 -26.41 27.67
CA LEU A 221 -15.83 -25.22 27.20
C LEU A 221 -16.99 -25.60 26.26
N LYS A 222 -18.24 -25.26 26.61
CA LYS A 222 -19.41 -25.53 25.75
C LYS A 222 -19.40 -24.72 24.46
N ASN A 223 -18.99 -23.46 24.55
CA ASN A 223 -18.98 -22.48 23.47
C ASN A 223 -17.72 -21.61 23.58
N PRO A 224 -17.12 -21.15 22.46
CA PRO A 224 -15.93 -20.30 22.51
C PRO A 224 -16.25 -18.96 23.17
N VAL A 225 -15.27 -18.42 23.90
CA VAL A 225 -15.37 -17.14 24.60
C VAL A 225 -14.33 -16.18 24.06
N LEU A 226 -14.77 -14.98 23.74
CA LEU A 226 -13.94 -13.84 23.36
C LEU A 226 -13.90 -12.85 24.50
N GLN A 227 -12.73 -12.28 24.77
CA GLN A 227 -12.57 -11.21 25.74
C GLN A 227 -11.52 -10.20 25.25
N LEU A 228 -11.82 -8.92 25.39
CA LEU A 228 -10.96 -7.82 25.00
C LEU A 228 -10.81 -6.86 26.19
N GLN A 229 -9.58 -6.70 26.65
CA GLN A 229 -9.27 -5.91 27.85
C GLN A 229 -7.89 -5.28 27.71
N ALA A 230 -7.55 -4.28 28.53
CA ALA A 230 -6.22 -3.67 28.55
C ALA A 230 -5.54 -3.78 29.93
N PRO A 231 -5.18 -5.00 30.38
CA PRO A 231 -4.40 -5.16 31.60
C PRO A 231 -3.07 -4.41 31.45
N ASN A 232 -2.71 -3.61 32.46
CA ASN A 232 -1.51 -2.76 32.44
C ASN A 232 -1.41 -1.84 31.21
N ASN A 233 -2.55 -1.34 30.71
CA ASN A 233 -2.67 -0.50 29.52
C ASN A 233 -2.19 -1.17 28.20
N ILE A 234 -2.15 -2.51 28.14
CA ILE A 234 -1.83 -3.25 26.92
C ILE A 234 -3.10 -3.94 26.39
N PRO A 235 -3.72 -3.42 25.31
CA PRO A 235 -4.86 -4.07 24.67
C PRO A 235 -4.57 -5.54 24.34
N THR A 236 -5.44 -6.42 24.84
CA THR A 236 -5.28 -7.86 24.79
C THR A 236 -6.59 -8.49 24.36
N LEU A 237 -6.58 -9.15 23.19
CA LEU A 237 -7.67 -10.03 22.76
C LEU A 237 -7.35 -11.46 23.20
N THR A 238 -8.28 -12.08 23.91
CA THR A 238 -8.21 -13.45 24.38
C THR A 238 -9.30 -14.28 23.71
N ILE A 239 -8.90 -15.41 23.11
CA ILE A 239 -9.78 -16.40 22.48
C ILE A 239 -9.65 -17.70 23.27
N GLN A 240 -10.73 -18.08 23.96
CA GLN A 240 -10.86 -19.35 24.68
C GLN A 240 -11.67 -20.34 23.85
N TYR A 241 -11.17 -21.56 23.72
CA TYR A 241 -11.83 -22.63 22.96
C TYR A 241 -11.58 -23.99 23.60
N GLY A 242 -12.48 -24.95 23.38
CA GLY A 242 -12.35 -26.34 23.85
C GLY A 242 -12.10 -27.37 22.75
N ASN A 243 -12.29 -27.03 21.47
CA ASN A 243 -11.92 -27.87 20.33
C ASN A 243 -11.66 -27.06 19.05
N ALA A 244 -11.10 -27.69 18.02
CA ALA A 244 -10.70 -27.02 16.78
C ALA A 244 -11.86 -26.31 16.04
N ALA A 245 -13.07 -26.87 16.06
CA ALA A 245 -14.23 -26.26 15.41
C ALA A 245 -14.64 -24.96 16.14
N GLN A 246 -14.56 -24.93 17.47
CA GLN A 246 -14.82 -23.73 18.26
C GLN A 246 -13.78 -22.62 17.98
N LEU A 247 -12.51 -22.98 17.80
CA LEU A 247 -11.47 -22.01 17.45
C LEU A 247 -11.70 -21.41 16.06
N GLU A 248 -12.02 -22.24 15.07
CA GLU A 248 -12.36 -21.77 13.72
C GLU A 248 -13.60 -20.85 13.75
N ASN A 249 -14.61 -21.23 14.53
CA ASN A 249 -15.81 -20.44 14.72
C ASN A 249 -15.51 -19.06 15.34
N ALA A 250 -14.62 -19.00 16.34
CA ALA A 250 -14.17 -17.75 16.94
C ALA A 250 -13.45 -16.85 15.94
N VAL A 251 -12.58 -17.42 15.09
CA VAL A 251 -11.90 -16.66 14.03
C VAL A 251 -12.90 -16.16 12.99
N ASN A 252 -13.88 -16.97 12.59
CA ASN A 252 -14.93 -16.54 11.65
C ASN A 252 -15.75 -15.38 12.24
N ALA A 253 -16.09 -15.42 13.53
CA ALA A 253 -16.79 -14.33 14.22
C ALA A 253 -16.03 -13.00 14.13
N LEU A 254 -14.72 -13.05 14.35
CA LEU A 254 -13.83 -11.89 14.39
C LEU A 254 -13.49 -11.34 13.00
N LEU A 255 -13.59 -12.17 11.96
CA LEU A 255 -13.34 -11.77 10.57
C LEU A 255 -14.61 -11.41 9.79
N ASN A 256 -15.78 -11.86 10.25
CA ASN A 256 -17.05 -11.55 9.62
C ASN A 256 -17.56 -10.17 10.07
N ALA A 257 -17.34 -9.14 9.25
CA ALA A 257 -17.69 -7.76 9.58
C ALA A 257 -19.15 -7.57 10.02
N LYS A 258 -20.10 -8.30 9.44
CA LYS A 258 -21.52 -8.21 9.81
C LYS A 258 -21.79 -8.80 11.20
N TYR A 259 -21.09 -9.89 11.53
CA TYR A 259 -21.21 -10.52 12.84
C TYR A 259 -20.47 -9.72 13.92
N LEU A 260 -19.26 -9.25 13.62
CA LEU A 260 -18.43 -8.47 14.52
C LEU A 260 -19.15 -7.21 15.03
N GLN A 261 -19.92 -6.53 14.18
CA GLN A 261 -20.74 -5.37 14.55
C GLN A 261 -21.82 -5.66 15.61
N GLN A 262 -22.16 -6.93 15.84
CA GLN A 262 -23.14 -7.34 16.85
C GLN A 262 -22.48 -7.50 18.23
N LEU A 263 -21.15 -7.60 18.30
CA LEU A 263 -20.39 -7.83 19.54
C LEU A 263 -20.02 -6.51 20.23
N ASN A 264 -21.04 -5.79 20.74
CA ASN A 264 -20.90 -4.43 21.30
C ASN A 264 -20.33 -4.37 22.74
N SER A 265 -19.92 -5.49 23.30
CA SER A 265 -19.31 -5.63 24.64
C SER A 265 -17.83 -5.99 24.54
N ASP A 266 -17.12 -5.88 25.66
CA ASP A 266 -15.73 -6.31 25.81
C ASP A 266 -15.56 -7.84 25.81
N SER A 267 -16.64 -8.59 26.02
CA SER A 267 -16.65 -10.04 26.09
C SER A 267 -17.89 -10.62 25.42
N ALA A 268 -17.76 -11.81 24.84
CA ALA A 268 -18.84 -12.51 24.19
C ALA A 268 -18.66 -14.03 24.26
N GLN A 269 -19.75 -14.75 24.53
CA GLN A 269 -19.82 -16.19 24.32
C GLN A 269 -20.49 -16.45 22.97
N LEU A 270 -19.80 -17.15 22.08
CA LEU A 270 -20.26 -17.34 20.71
C LEU A 270 -21.22 -18.53 20.59
N PRO A 271 -22.15 -18.53 19.64
CA PRO A 271 -22.94 -19.72 19.31
C PRO A 271 -22.03 -20.82 18.72
N GLU A 272 -22.54 -22.03 18.62
CA GLU A 272 -21.78 -23.19 18.12
C GLU A 272 -21.30 -23.03 16.67
N ARG A 273 -22.03 -22.26 15.84
CA ARG A 273 -21.71 -22.06 14.42
C ARG A 273 -21.97 -20.63 13.95
N ILE A 274 -20.98 -20.08 13.26
CA ILE A 274 -20.97 -18.78 12.59
C ILE A 274 -20.47 -19.01 11.16
N GLU A 275 -21.13 -18.35 10.22
CA GLU A 275 -20.74 -18.41 8.81
C GLU A 275 -19.36 -17.78 8.60
N SER A 276 -18.57 -18.39 7.72
CA SER A 276 -17.30 -17.82 7.27
C SER A 276 -17.51 -16.43 6.68
N PRO A 277 -16.54 -15.51 6.83
CA PRO A 277 -16.61 -14.21 6.19
C PRO A 277 -16.61 -14.35 4.66
N ALA A 278 -17.06 -13.30 3.98
CA ALA A 278 -16.82 -13.17 2.55
C ALA A 278 -15.31 -13.02 2.32
N TRP A 279 -14.70 -14.06 1.76
CA TRP A 279 -13.26 -14.09 1.50
C TRP A 279 -12.88 -13.13 0.39
N ALA A 280 -11.66 -12.61 0.49
CA ALA A 280 -11.06 -11.77 -0.51
C ALA A 280 -10.97 -12.50 -1.86
N VAL A 281 -11.38 -11.79 -2.89
CA VAL A 281 -11.24 -12.19 -4.30
C VAL A 281 -10.49 -11.08 -5.03
N SER A 282 -9.80 -11.42 -6.12
CA SER A 282 -9.11 -10.43 -6.93
C SER A 282 -10.09 -9.36 -7.41
N LYS A 283 -9.80 -8.10 -7.07
CA LYS A 283 -10.59 -6.97 -7.57
C LYS A 283 -10.43 -6.86 -9.09
N LYS A 284 -11.53 -6.58 -9.79
CA LYS A 284 -11.50 -6.19 -11.20
C LYS A 284 -11.22 -4.70 -11.30
N PHE A 285 -10.51 -4.29 -12.35
CA PHE A 285 -10.14 -2.90 -12.58
C PHE A 285 -10.82 -2.44 -13.85
N ASP A 286 -11.92 -1.72 -13.68
CA ASP A 286 -12.67 -1.19 -14.79
C ASP A 286 -12.65 0.35 -14.80
N ASN A 287 -12.46 0.99 -13.64
CA ASN A 287 -12.57 2.46 -13.49
C ASN A 287 -11.65 3.09 -12.43
N LEU A 288 -11.65 4.42 -12.32
CA LEU A 288 -10.84 5.17 -11.34
C LEU A 288 -11.28 4.89 -9.89
N ALA A 289 -12.57 4.66 -9.64
CA ALA A 289 -13.08 4.34 -8.31
C ALA A 289 -12.57 3.00 -7.80
N ASP A 290 -12.29 2.04 -8.70
CA ASP A 290 -11.64 0.78 -8.33
C ASP A 290 -10.23 0.99 -7.76
N LEU A 291 -9.56 2.09 -8.10
CA LEU A 291 -8.27 2.50 -7.57
C LEU A 291 -8.37 3.41 -6.33
N GLY A 292 -9.58 3.59 -5.79
CA GLY A 292 -9.82 4.40 -4.59
C GLY A 292 -9.93 5.90 -4.86
N ILE A 293 -10.02 6.32 -6.12
CA ILE A 293 -10.25 7.72 -6.48
C ILE A 293 -11.76 8.01 -6.39
N GLN A 294 -12.14 9.01 -5.62
CA GLN A 294 -13.54 9.47 -5.54
C GLN A 294 -13.82 10.52 -6.60
N ASP A 295 -15.09 10.78 -6.89
CA ASP A 295 -15.51 11.90 -7.73
C ASP A 295 -14.91 13.21 -7.22
N PHE A 296 -14.40 14.03 -8.14
CA PHE A 296 -13.71 15.27 -7.78
C PHE A 296 -14.02 16.42 -8.73
N ARG A 297 -13.91 17.63 -8.20
CA ARG A 297 -14.11 18.88 -8.93
C ARG A 297 -12.76 19.48 -9.31
N LEU A 298 -12.61 19.88 -10.57
CA LEU A 298 -11.38 20.48 -11.07
C LEU A 298 -11.41 22.00 -10.95
N GLY A 299 -10.65 22.52 -9.99
CA GLY A 299 -10.26 23.94 -9.90
C GLY A 299 -9.11 24.26 -10.85
N GLN A 300 -8.45 25.42 -10.66
CA GLN A 300 -7.31 25.85 -11.50
C GLN A 300 -6.02 25.04 -11.27
N SER A 301 -5.98 24.22 -10.23
CA SER A 301 -4.84 23.40 -9.88
C SER A 301 -4.91 22.04 -10.58
N LYS A 302 -3.78 21.58 -11.11
CA LYS A 302 -3.55 20.21 -11.56
C LYS A 302 -3.84 19.22 -10.42
N GLN A 303 -4.73 18.26 -10.66
CA GLN A 303 -4.96 17.13 -9.75
C GLN A 303 -4.07 15.96 -10.18
N ILE A 304 -3.31 15.40 -9.24
CA ILE A 304 -2.35 14.32 -9.51
C ILE A 304 -2.75 13.10 -8.68
N PHE A 305 -2.88 11.96 -9.35
CA PHE A 305 -3.19 10.68 -8.75
C PHE A 305 -2.13 9.67 -9.14
N THR A 306 -1.63 8.91 -8.18
CA THR A 306 -0.79 7.74 -8.47
C THR A 306 -1.68 6.51 -8.60
N LEU A 307 -1.77 5.98 -9.82
CA LEU A 307 -2.49 4.76 -10.16
C LEU A 307 -1.59 3.56 -9.85
N ASN A 308 -1.83 2.90 -8.72
CA ASN A 308 -1.05 1.75 -8.27
C ASN A 308 -1.74 0.43 -8.60
N PHE A 309 -1.16 -0.34 -9.53
CA PHE A 309 -1.56 -1.72 -9.80
C PHE A 309 -0.61 -2.70 -9.08
N PRO A 310 -0.99 -3.98 -8.92
CA PRO A 310 -0.16 -4.96 -8.21
C PRO A 310 1.26 -5.10 -8.79
N ALA A 311 2.29 -5.08 -7.93
CA ALA A 311 3.71 -5.13 -8.34
C ALA A 311 4.11 -6.39 -9.15
N VAL A 312 3.33 -7.46 -9.00
CA VAL A 312 3.48 -8.73 -9.73
C VAL A 312 3.02 -8.64 -11.19
N TRP A 313 2.30 -7.59 -11.57
CA TRP A 313 1.87 -7.37 -12.94
C TRP A 313 3.02 -6.80 -13.75
N GLN A 314 3.21 -7.34 -14.95
CA GLN A 314 4.08 -6.81 -15.97
C GLN A 314 3.19 -6.25 -17.07
N PRO A 315 3.16 -4.91 -17.26
CA PRO A 315 2.48 -4.31 -18.40
C PRO A 315 2.96 -4.95 -19.71
N THR A 316 2.04 -5.36 -20.55
CA THR A 316 2.33 -5.89 -21.90
C THR A 316 1.96 -4.91 -23.00
N ASP A 317 1.24 -3.85 -22.65
CA ASP A 317 0.81 -2.79 -23.56
C ASP A 317 0.65 -1.47 -22.77
N ILE A 318 0.33 -0.38 -23.48
CA ILE A 318 0.08 0.94 -22.91
C ILE A 318 -1.15 0.95 -22.00
N LEU A 319 -1.13 1.83 -21.00
CA LEU A 319 -2.32 2.14 -20.19
C LEU A 319 -3.29 2.94 -21.06
N GLN A 320 -4.54 2.48 -21.15
CA GLN A 320 -5.58 3.17 -21.91
C GLN A 320 -6.82 3.40 -21.05
N GLY A 321 -7.59 4.43 -21.38
CA GLY A 321 -8.78 4.75 -20.62
C GLY A 321 -9.66 5.82 -21.24
N GLN A 322 -10.72 6.13 -20.52
CA GLN A 322 -11.68 7.18 -20.83
C GLN A 322 -11.98 7.97 -19.56
N ILE A 323 -11.76 9.28 -19.59
CA ILE A 323 -12.12 10.16 -18.47
C ILE A 323 -13.53 10.68 -18.72
N ALA A 324 -14.44 10.35 -17.82
CA ALA A 324 -15.81 10.83 -17.82
C ALA A 324 -15.94 12.09 -16.96
N LEU A 325 -16.52 13.13 -17.53
CA LEU A 325 -16.67 14.41 -16.87
C LEU A 325 -18.03 15.05 -17.15
N ARG A 326 -18.39 16.01 -16.31
CA ARG A 326 -19.48 16.96 -16.53
C ARG A 326 -18.91 18.36 -16.50
N ALA A 327 -19.19 19.16 -17.52
CA ALA A 327 -18.75 20.56 -17.60
C ALA A 327 -19.95 21.52 -17.53
N GLN A 328 -19.79 22.67 -16.86
CA GLN A 328 -20.78 23.76 -16.86
C GLN A 328 -20.83 24.44 -18.23
N SER A 329 -22.01 24.94 -18.59
CA SER A 329 -22.25 25.73 -19.80
C SER A 329 -21.54 27.09 -19.74
N GLY A 330 -21.21 27.66 -20.90
CA GLY A 330 -20.71 29.05 -21.01
C GLY A 330 -19.19 29.23 -20.93
N LEU A 331 -18.40 28.16 -21.08
CA LEU A 331 -16.93 28.24 -21.15
C LEU A 331 -16.47 28.82 -22.50
N LEU A 332 -15.49 29.73 -22.47
CA LEU A 332 -15.01 30.43 -23.67
C LEU A 332 -14.14 29.53 -24.56
N GLU A 333 -14.06 29.90 -25.84
CA GLU A 333 -13.12 29.31 -26.80
C GLU A 333 -11.68 29.35 -26.28
N GLY A 334 -10.97 28.22 -26.42
CA GLY A 334 -9.66 28.00 -25.81
C GLY A 334 -9.71 27.31 -24.44
N SER A 335 -10.89 27.18 -23.81
CA SER A 335 -11.03 26.33 -22.63
C SER A 335 -10.86 24.86 -23.00
N ALA A 336 -10.06 24.12 -22.24
CA ALA A 336 -9.73 22.72 -22.50
C ALA A 336 -9.50 21.95 -21.21
N MET A 337 -9.58 20.62 -21.32
CA MET A 337 -9.10 19.68 -20.33
C MET A 337 -7.96 18.88 -20.93
N THR A 338 -6.92 18.66 -20.15
CA THR A 338 -5.77 17.84 -20.51
C THR A 338 -5.52 16.80 -19.44
N ALA A 339 -5.16 15.60 -19.89
CA ALA A 339 -4.71 14.52 -19.04
C ALA A 339 -3.27 14.15 -19.41
N TRP A 340 -2.46 13.89 -18.39
CA TRP A 340 -1.07 13.50 -18.51
C TRP A 340 -0.86 12.18 -17.79
N ILE A 341 -0.10 11.26 -18.39
CA ILE A 341 0.33 10.02 -17.74
C ILE A 341 1.86 10.03 -17.71
N ASN A 342 2.46 9.92 -16.53
CA ASN A 342 3.91 9.99 -16.32
C ASN A 342 4.54 11.23 -16.97
N SER A 343 3.86 12.38 -16.83
CA SER A 343 4.24 13.68 -17.42
C SER A 343 4.22 13.76 -18.95
N ALA A 344 3.74 12.73 -19.66
CA ALA A 344 3.47 12.78 -21.11
C ALA A 344 1.99 13.07 -21.38
N LEU A 345 1.70 13.88 -22.40
CA LEU A 345 0.32 14.23 -22.77
C LEU A 345 -0.41 12.96 -23.21
N ALA A 346 -1.44 12.58 -22.46
CA ALA A 346 -2.18 11.34 -22.66
C ALA A 346 -3.50 11.55 -23.41
N GLY A 347 -4.10 12.75 -23.30
CA GLY A 347 -5.34 13.09 -23.99
C GLY A 347 -5.77 14.52 -23.71
N SER A 348 -6.63 15.07 -24.56
CA SER A 348 -7.22 16.39 -24.35
C SER A 348 -8.63 16.51 -24.94
N MET A 349 -9.43 17.41 -24.38
CA MET A 349 -10.77 17.74 -24.86
C MET A 349 -10.98 19.26 -24.81
N LYS A 350 -11.54 19.83 -25.88
CA LYS A 350 -12.03 21.22 -25.86
C LYS A 350 -13.31 21.33 -25.06
N LEU A 351 -13.41 22.35 -24.21
CA LEU A 351 -14.57 22.63 -23.37
C LEU A 351 -15.44 23.78 -23.90
N ALA A 352 -15.05 24.43 -25.01
CA ALA A 352 -15.83 25.47 -25.67
C ALA A 352 -16.96 24.88 -26.53
N ASN A 353 -18.05 25.63 -26.69
CA ASN A 353 -19.33 25.24 -27.36
C ASN A 353 -20.26 24.35 -26.53
N LEU A 354 -20.38 24.59 -25.23
CA LEU A 354 -21.31 23.84 -24.39
C LEU A 354 -22.70 24.49 -24.42
N GLU A 355 -23.71 23.67 -24.80
CA GLU A 355 -25.14 23.98 -24.77
C GLU A 355 -25.61 24.39 -23.37
N SER A 356 -26.84 24.90 -23.25
CA SER A 356 -27.36 25.58 -22.04
C SER A 356 -27.43 24.72 -20.76
N ASP A 357 -27.27 23.39 -20.86
CA ASP A 357 -27.31 22.46 -19.73
C ASP A 357 -25.95 21.79 -19.49
N PRO A 358 -25.58 21.43 -18.24
CA PRO A 358 -24.38 20.67 -17.95
C PRO A 358 -24.42 19.30 -18.67
N VAL A 359 -23.42 19.00 -19.49
CA VAL A 359 -23.44 17.76 -20.29
C VAL A 359 -22.34 16.79 -19.85
N ASP A 360 -22.71 15.51 -19.73
CA ASP A 360 -21.77 14.41 -19.55
C ASP A 360 -20.94 14.23 -20.84
N ARG A 361 -19.62 14.10 -20.68
CA ARG A 361 -18.62 14.00 -21.75
C ARG A 361 -17.58 12.96 -21.38
N GLN A 362 -16.90 12.44 -22.41
CA GLN A 362 -15.81 11.50 -22.25
C GLN A 362 -14.72 11.76 -23.28
N PHE A 363 -13.45 11.69 -22.87
CA PHE A 363 -12.32 11.66 -23.81
C PHE A 363 -11.38 10.51 -23.47
N ASN A 364 -10.76 9.99 -24.52
CA ASN A 364 -9.80 8.90 -24.39
C ASN A 364 -8.46 9.42 -23.88
N ILE A 365 -7.78 8.61 -23.09
CA ILE A 365 -6.42 8.82 -22.63
C ILE A 365 -5.57 7.59 -22.94
N PHE A 366 -4.32 7.80 -23.33
CA PHE A 366 -3.35 6.75 -23.65
C PHE A 366 -1.99 7.12 -23.07
N SER A 367 -1.32 6.18 -22.40
CA SER A 367 0.08 6.40 -22.02
C SER A 367 0.97 6.39 -23.27
N ALA A 368 2.03 7.20 -23.25
CA ALA A 368 2.96 7.29 -24.38
C ALA A 368 3.70 5.96 -24.64
N ASP A 369 4.06 5.27 -23.56
CA ASP A 369 4.85 4.04 -23.60
C ASP A 369 4.24 2.95 -22.70
N ILE A 370 4.69 1.71 -22.93
CA ILE A 370 4.44 0.58 -22.02
C ILE A 370 5.19 0.85 -20.71
N GLY A 371 4.45 0.87 -19.60
CA GLY A 371 5.01 1.13 -18.28
C GLY A 371 6.11 0.12 -17.90
N LYS A 372 7.27 0.62 -17.46
CA LYS A 372 8.33 -0.22 -16.87
C LYS A 372 7.92 -0.79 -15.51
N SER A 373 6.99 -0.13 -14.83
CA SER A 373 6.35 -0.53 -13.59
C SER A 373 4.82 -0.51 -13.75
N PRO A 374 4.07 -1.23 -12.90
CA PRO A 374 2.62 -1.19 -12.86
C PRO A 374 2.12 0.01 -12.02
N SER A 375 2.82 1.15 -12.06
CA SER A 375 2.45 2.39 -11.34
C SER A 375 2.57 3.57 -12.30
N PHE A 376 1.54 4.42 -12.32
CA PHE A 376 1.42 5.53 -13.26
C PHE A 376 0.94 6.79 -12.55
N ASP A 377 1.56 7.93 -12.83
CA ASP A 377 1.05 9.22 -12.35
C ASP A 377 0.09 9.80 -13.38
N LEU A 378 -1.20 9.78 -13.06
CA LEU A 378 -2.25 10.44 -13.82
C LEU A 378 -2.43 11.85 -13.28
N ALA A 379 -2.21 12.84 -14.13
CA ALA A 379 -2.57 14.21 -13.83
C ALA A 379 -3.67 14.72 -14.73
N ILE A 380 -4.67 15.38 -14.14
CA ILE A 380 -5.77 15.99 -14.87
C ILE A 380 -5.78 17.47 -14.51
N GLU A 381 -5.80 18.32 -15.52
CA GLU A 381 -5.86 19.77 -15.37
C GLU A 381 -6.88 20.35 -16.34
N ASN A 382 -7.38 21.53 -16.00
CA ASN A 382 -8.20 22.30 -16.90
C ASN A 382 -7.50 23.64 -17.20
N THR A 383 -7.71 24.11 -18.42
CA THR A 383 -7.47 25.49 -18.80
C THR A 383 -8.84 26.09 -19.00
N VAL A 384 -9.29 26.95 -18.10
CA VAL A 384 -10.57 27.64 -18.22
C VAL A 384 -10.31 29.10 -18.50
N LEU A 385 -10.69 29.55 -19.70
CA LEU A 385 -10.70 30.96 -20.04
C LEU A 385 -12.06 31.52 -19.64
N ALA A 386 -12.07 32.35 -18.59
CA ALA A 386 -13.23 33.09 -18.14
C ALA A 386 -12.86 34.57 -18.03
N ASN A 387 -13.71 35.48 -18.52
CA ASN A 387 -13.52 36.91 -18.28
C ASN A 387 -13.74 37.18 -16.78
N SER A 388 -12.70 37.63 -16.08
CA SER A 388 -12.71 37.91 -14.64
C SER A 388 -13.73 38.99 -14.23
N ASN A 389 -14.26 39.76 -15.19
CA ASN A 389 -15.34 40.72 -14.96
C ASN A 389 -16.76 40.14 -15.09
N CYS A 390 -16.95 38.91 -15.60
CA CYS A 390 -18.30 38.41 -15.93
C CYS A 390 -18.79 37.20 -15.13
N LEU A 391 -17.92 36.35 -14.55
CA LEU A 391 -18.41 35.18 -13.80
C LEU A 391 -17.46 34.80 -12.62
N PRO A 392 -17.63 35.40 -11.43
CA PRO A 392 -16.82 35.07 -10.26
C PRO A 392 -17.00 33.63 -9.71
N ASN A 393 -17.99 32.87 -10.21
CA ASN A 393 -18.37 31.53 -9.70
C ASN A 393 -18.03 30.33 -10.61
N VAL A 394 -17.25 30.50 -11.68
CA VAL A 394 -16.84 29.40 -12.62
C VAL A 394 -15.81 28.46 -11.99
N GLN A 395 -15.31 28.77 -10.78
CA GLN A 395 -14.35 27.97 -10.06
C GLN A 395 -14.93 26.57 -9.77
N GLY A 396 -14.42 25.56 -10.47
CA GLY A 396 -14.91 24.17 -10.42
C GLY A 396 -15.98 23.81 -11.45
N SER A 397 -15.95 24.43 -12.63
CA SER A 397 -16.91 24.13 -13.71
C SER A 397 -16.88 22.71 -14.25
N VAL A 398 -15.89 21.90 -13.86
CA VAL A 398 -15.73 20.54 -14.35
C VAL A 398 -15.71 19.56 -13.18
N TRP A 399 -16.54 18.54 -13.26
CA TRP A 399 -16.59 17.41 -12.34
C TRP A 399 -16.15 16.15 -13.07
N VAL A 400 -15.17 15.44 -12.54
CA VAL A 400 -14.77 14.12 -13.04
C VAL A 400 -15.49 13.06 -12.22
N ASN A 401 -16.15 12.14 -12.93
CA ASN A 401 -16.82 11.01 -12.30
C ASN A 401 -15.91 9.77 -12.36
N ALA A 402 -15.46 9.31 -11.20
CA ALA A 402 -14.47 8.25 -11.09
C ALA A 402 -15.01 6.88 -11.51
N GLU A 403 -16.27 6.57 -11.19
CA GLU A 403 -16.92 5.29 -11.55
C GLU A 403 -17.15 5.14 -13.06
N LYS A 404 -17.51 6.22 -13.76
CA LYS A 404 -17.69 6.25 -15.22
C LYS A 404 -16.37 6.38 -15.98
N SER A 405 -15.30 6.82 -15.31
CA SER A 405 -13.98 6.98 -15.93
C SER A 405 -13.27 5.64 -16.00
N LYS A 406 -13.17 5.06 -17.20
CA LYS A 406 -12.65 3.71 -17.41
C LYS A 406 -11.14 3.67 -17.55
N LEU A 407 -10.52 2.60 -17.05
CA LEU A 407 -9.10 2.32 -17.23
C LEU A 407 -8.86 0.85 -17.58
N MET A 408 -7.87 0.59 -18.42
CA MET A 408 -7.47 -0.75 -18.80
C MET A 408 -5.96 -0.81 -18.95
N LEU A 409 -5.33 -1.74 -18.23
CA LEU A 409 -3.91 -2.05 -18.32
C LEU A 409 -3.76 -3.51 -18.73
N PRO A 410 -3.37 -3.82 -19.98
CA PRO A 410 -3.00 -5.17 -20.37
C PRO A 410 -1.75 -5.65 -19.62
N TYR A 411 -1.81 -6.83 -19.01
CA TYR A 411 -0.69 -7.36 -18.22
C TYR A 411 -0.56 -8.88 -18.30
N VAL A 412 0.66 -9.34 -17.97
CA VAL A 412 0.93 -10.74 -17.58
C VAL A 412 1.50 -10.78 -16.17
N LEU A 413 1.40 -11.93 -15.50
CA LEU A 413 2.02 -12.11 -14.20
C LEU A 413 3.53 -12.37 -14.38
N LYS A 414 4.34 -11.66 -13.59
CA LYS A 414 5.77 -11.93 -13.45
C LYS A 414 5.98 -13.35 -12.92
N GLN A 415 7.15 -13.93 -13.22
CA GLN A 415 7.53 -15.29 -12.86
C GLN A 415 8.71 -15.30 -11.86
N GLY A 416 8.83 -16.41 -11.13
CA GLY A 416 9.89 -16.59 -10.11
C GLY A 416 9.47 -16.11 -8.73
N VAL A 417 10.43 -15.70 -7.90
CA VAL A 417 10.22 -15.26 -6.51
C VAL A 417 9.11 -14.21 -6.37
N ILE A 418 9.05 -13.26 -7.31
CA ILE A 418 8.03 -12.20 -7.31
C ILE A 418 6.59 -12.75 -7.42
N SER A 419 6.38 -13.94 -8.00
CA SER A 419 5.04 -14.53 -8.14
C SER A 419 4.52 -15.21 -6.88
N LEU A 420 5.30 -15.26 -5.80
CA LEU A 420 4.89 -15.78 -4.49
C LEU A 420 3.56 -15.17 -4.04
N SER A 421 3.45 -13.84 -4.12
CA SER A 421 2.24 -13.12 -3.73
C SER A 421 1.02 -13.53 -4.57
N SER A 422 1.22 -13.84 -5.86
CA SER A 422 0.14 -14.29 -6.75
C SER A 422 -0.33 -15.71 -6.44
N VAL A 423 0.61 -16.58 -6.08
CA VAL A 423 0.30 -17.93 -5.65
C VAL A 423 -0.49 -17.90 -4.34
N LEU A 424 -0.04 -17.13 -3.35
CA LEU A 424 -0.75 -16.99 -2.08
C LEU A 424 -2.12 -16.34 -2.21
N ALA A 425 -2.26 -15.36 -3.11
CA ALA A 425 -3.55 -14.72 -3.39
C ALA A 425 -4.60 -15.70 -3.95
N THR A 426 -4.18 -16.75 -4.66
CA THR A 426 -5.07 -17.75 -5.27
C THR A 426 -5.18 -19.04 -4.46
N GLN A 427 -4.10 -19.43 -3.79
CA GLN A 427 -3.99 -20.62 -2.93
C GLN A 427 -3.31 -20.21 -1.62
N PRO A 428 -4.06 -19.68 -0.65
CA PRO A 428 -3.53 -19.15 0.61
C PRO A 428 -3.19 -20.27 1.59
N LYS A 429 -2.27 -21.16 1.21
CA LYS A 429 -1.79 -22.29 1.99
C LYS A 429 -0.28 -22.22 2.14
N ILE A 430 0.20 -22.26 3.38
CA ILE A 430 1.63 -22.18 3.71
C ILE A 430 1.98 -23.31 4.68
N ALA A 431 3.01 -24.09 4.35
CA ALA A 431 3.63 -25.01 5.31
C ALA A 431 4.64 -24.26 6.19
N ILE A 432 4.61 -24.47 7.50
CA ILE A 432 5.56 -23.89 8.45
C ILE A 432 6.22 -24.97 9.30
N ASN A 433 7.47 -24.78 9.71
CA ASN A 433 8.05 -25.61 10.77
C ASN A 433 7.56 -25.16 12.17
N ASP A 434 7.97 -25.90 13.21
CA ASP A 434 7.57 -25.72 14.61
C ASP A 434 8.21 -24.50 15.31
N HIS A 435 9.03 -23.73 14.60
CA HIS A 435 9.61 -22.50 15.14
C HIS A 435 8.55 -21.39 15.26
N PRO A 436 8.40 -20.71 16.42
CA PRO A 436 7.35 -19.70 16.63
C PRO A 436 7.34 -18.57 15.60
N SER A 437 8.52 -18.08 15.20
CA SER A 437 8.66 -17.00 14.22
C SER A 437 8.28 -17.39 12.78
N SER A 438 8.08 -18.68 12.49
CA SER A 438 7.57 -19.09 11.17
C SER A 438 6.12 -18.62 10.94
N ASN A 439 5.35 -18.47 12.01
CA ASN A 439 4.00 -17.95 11.94
C ASN A 439 3.98 -16.47 11.52
N SER A 440 4.91 -15.65 12.02
CA SER A 440 4.98 -14.23 11.67
C SER A 440 5.40 -14.02 10.21
N ILE A 441 6.35 -14.82 9.71
CA ILE A 441 6.72 -14.85 8.29
C ILE A 441 5.51 -15.19 7.41
N ALA A 442 4.73 -16.22 7.79
CA ALA A 442 3.53 -16.61 7.05
C ALA A 442 2.47 -15.50 7.03
N VAL A 443 2.25 -14.83 8.16
CA VAL A 443 1.37 -13.65 8.26
C VAL A 443 1.84 -12.54 7.32
N THR A 444 3.12 -12.16 7.38
CA THR A 444 3.65 -11.09 6.53
C THR A 444 3.57 -11.46 5.04
N ALA A 445 3.93 -12.69 4.67
CA ALA A 445 3.84 -13.15 3.28
C ALA A 445 2.40 -13.06 2.76
N MET A 446 1.42 -13.49 3.57
CA MET A 446 0.01 -13.42 3.21
C MET A 446 -0.53 -11.99 3.19
N GLN A 447 -0.13 -11.11 4.10
CA GLN A 447 -0.53 -9.70 4.09
C GLN A 447 0.01 -8.98 2.85
N THR A 448 1.26 -9.23 2.46
CA THR A 448 1.81 -8.75 1.19
C THR A 448 1.03 -9.31 0.00
N ALA A 449 0.66 -10.59 0.03
CA ALA A 449 -0.19 -11.19 -1.01
C ALA A 449 -1.61 -10.58 -1.06
N LYS A 450 -2.20 -10.25 0.08
CA LYS A 450 -3.52 -9.60 0.19
C LYS A 450 -3.54 -8.24 -0.52
N GLN A 451 -2.42 -7.51 -0.53
CA GLN A 451 -2.33 -6.25 -1.27
C GLN A 451 -2.59 -6.44 -2.78
N MET A 452 -2.27 -7.62 -3.34
CA MET A 452 -2.62 -7.93 -4.73
C MET A 452 -4.12 -8.05 -4.99
N LEU A 453 -4.89 -8.43 -3.97
CA LEU A 453 -6.33 -8.58 -4.06
C LEU A 453 -7.05 -7.21 -4.01
N MET A 454 -6.36 -6.17 -3.53
CA MET A 454 -6.84 -4.78 -3.44
C MET A 454 -8.23 -4.66 -2.78
N THR A 455 -8.44 -5.45 -1.73
CA THR A 455 -9.69 -5.51 -0.98
C THR A 455 -9.43 -5.51 0.52
N ALA A 456 -10.36 -4.93 1.28
CA ALA A 456 -10.36 -4.97 2.74
C ALA A 456 -10.76 -6.35 3.28
N ALA A 457 -11.43 -7.18 2.47
CA ALA A 457 -11.93 -8.49 2.87
C ALA A 457 -10.81 -9.41 3.41
N PRO A 458 -11.11 -10.29 4.39
CA PRO A 458 -10.12 -11.20 4.95
C PRO A 458 -9.72 -12.30 3.96
N VAL A 459 -8.58 -12.95 4.20
CA VAL A 459 -8.05 -14.03 3.36
C VAL A 459 -8.16 -15.38 4.08
N PRO A 460 -8.48 -16.49 3.37
CA PRO A 460 -8.64 -17.80 3.99
C PRO A 460 -7.30 -18.51 4.20
N LEU A 461 -6.35 -17.84 4.86
CA LEU A 461 -5.03 -18.40 5.15
C LEU A 461 -5.17 -19.70 5.95
N ASN A 462 -4.49 -20.74 5.46
CA ASN A 462 -4.40 -22.04 6.11
C ASN A 462 -2.94 -22.45 6.26
N LEU A 463 -2.56 -22.82 7.48
CA LEU A 463 -1.22 -23.31 7.76
C LEU A 463 -1.21 -24.83 7.92
N SER A 464 -0.18 -25.48 7.40
CA SER A 464 0.12 -26.89 7.62
C SER A 464 1.52 -27.06 8.22
N SER A 465 1.75 -28.18 8.88
CA SER A 465 3.10 -28.54 9.32
C SER A 465 3.97 -28.88 8.11
N PHE A 466 5.20 -28.40 8.10
CA PHE A 466 6.14 -28.70 7.02
C PHE A 466 6.54 -30.18 7.02
N ASP A 467 6.29 -30.84 5.89
CA ASP A 467 6.75 -32.20 5.61
C ASP A 467 7.80 -32.16 4.47
N PRO A 468 9.07 -32.52 4.74
CA PRO A 468 10.10 -32.60 3.70
C PRO A 468 9.77 -33.57 2.55
N ALA A 469 8.99 -34.63 2.81
CA ALA A 469 8.61 -35.62 1.80
C ALA A 469 7.47 -35.11 0.91
N HIS A 470 6.56 -34.30 1.46
CA HIS A 470 5.41 -33.74 0.76
C HIS A 470 5.34 -32.20 0.95
N PRO A 471 6.30 -31.44 0.42
CA PRO A 471 6.32 -30.00 0.60
C PRO A 471 5.15 -29.35 -0.15
N GLU A 472 4.53 -28.37 0.51
CA GLU A 472 3.47 -27.55 -0.07
C GLU A 472 4.02 -26.62 -1.17
N GLN A 473 3.15 -25.90 -1.83
CA GLN A 473 3.57 -24.91 -2.82
C GLN A 473 4.39 -23.77 -2.19
N VAL A 474 4.07 -23.37 -0.97
CA VAL A 474 4.81 -22.36 -0.20
C VAL A 474 5.22 -22.95 1.14
N ASN A 475 6.51 -22.87 1.46
CA ASN A 475 7.09 -23.43 2.68
C ASN A 475 7.93 -22.37 3.39
N VAL A 476 7.75 -22.23 4.70
CA VAL A 476 8.48 -21.30 5.56
C VAL A 476 9.26 -22.10 6.59
N ARG A 477 10.55 -21.79 6.72
CA ARG A 477 11.45 -22.50 7.62
C ARG A 477 12.39 -21.51 8.30
N VAL A 478 12.25 -21.37 9.61
CA VAL A 478 13.29 -20.76 10.45
C VAL A 478 14.20 -21.90 10.90
N ASN A 479 15.38 -22.01 10.28
CA ASN A 479 16.32 -23.11 10.50
C ASN A 479 17.76 -22.68 10.14
N ALA A 480 18.58 -22.51 11.17
CA ALA A 480 19.96 -22.08 11.03
C ALA A 480 20.78 -22.99 10.11
N ASP A 481 20.70 -24.32 10.23
CA ASP A 481 21.55 -25.23 9.46
C ASP A 481 21.30 -25.10 7.95
N ILE A 482 20.04 -25.06 7.54
CA ILE A 482 19.66 -24.94 6.14
C ILE A 482 19.96 -23.56 5.61
N TYR A 483 19.77 -22.53 6.44
CA TYR A 483 20.17 -21.17 6.11
C TYR A 483 21.67 -21.09 5.82
N HIS A 484 22.52 -21.60 6.73
CA HIS A 484 23.97 -21.62 6.55
C HIS A 484 24.36 -22.41 5.31
N GLN A 485 23.72 -23.56 5.03
CA GLN A 485 23.92 -24.30 3.78
C GLN A 485 23.61 -23.44 2.55
N GLN A 486 22.53 -22.64 2.57
CA GLN A 486 22.26 -21.71 1.47
C GLN A 486 23.35 -20.64 1.34
N VAL A 487 23.83 -20.04 2.44
CA VAL A 487 24.92 -19.05 2.37
C VAL A 487 26.20 -19.68 1.80
N LEU A 488 26.55 -20.91 2.23
CA LEU A 488 27.72 -21.64 1.74
C LEU A 488 27.66 -21.92 0.23
N MET A 489 26.46 -22.16 -0.32
CA MET A 489 26.28 -22.40 -1.76
C MET A 489 26.47 -21.16 -2.64
N HIS A 490 26.51 -19.96 -2.06
CA HIS A 490 26.59 -18.68 -2.79
C HIS A 490 27.72 -17.79 -2.25
N GLN A 491 28.82 -18.37 -1.75
CA GLN A 491 29.95 -17.63 -1.18
C GLN A 491 30.66 -16.70 -2.18
N ASP A 492 30.52 -16.96 -3.47
CA ASP A 492 31.02 -16.14 -4.56
C ASP A 492 30.27 -14.79 -4.67
N THR A 493 29.02 -14.76 -4.21
CA THR A 493 28.15 -13.57 -4.26
C THR A 493 27.88 -12.99 -2.86
N LEU A 494 27.80 -13.83 -1.84
CA LEU A 494 27.45 -13.47 -0.48
C LEU A 494 28.64 -13.60 0.47
N TYR A 495 28.98 -12.50 1.12
CA TYR A 495 29.94 -12.51 2.22
C TYR A 495 29.24 -12.93 3.52
N GLN A 496 29.80 -13.91 4.24
CA GLN A 496 29.14 -14.54 5.41
C GLN A 496 28.69 -13.53 6.50
N PRO A 497 29.53 -12.59 6.94
CA PRO A 497 29.10 -11.56 7.89
C PRO A 497 27.95 -10.67 7.42
N THR A 498 27.86 -10.35 6.13
CA THR A 498 26.74 -9.54 5.58
C THR A 498 25.48 -10.37 5.37
N ALA A 499 25.59 -11.70 5.41
CA ALA A 499 24.48 -12.62 5.37
C ALA A 499 23.84 -12.89 6.74
N ALA A 500 24.35 -12.35 7.85
CA ALA A 500 23.72 -12.56 9.16
C ALA A 500 22.32 -11.94 9.25
N ASN A 501 21.37 -12.62 9.91
CA ASN A 501 20.00 -12.15 10.14
C ASN A 501 19.24 -11.77 8.86
N GLY A 502 19.59 -12.39 7.73
CA GLY A 502 18.95 -12.21 6.44
C GLY A 502 17.89 -13.28 6.17
N PHE A 503 17.38 -13.29 4.94
CA PHE A 503 16.48 -14.34 4.49
C PHE A 503 16.66 -14.68 3.01
N PHE A 504 16.36 -15.93 2.68
CA PHE A 504 16.28 -16.42 1.32
C PHE A 504 14.82 -16.61 0.90
N VAL A 505 14.52 -16.29 -0.35
CA VAL A 505 13.29 -16.73 -1.02
C VAL A 505 13.69 -17.47 -2.29
N ILE A 506 13.30 -18.74 -2.37
CA ILE A 506 13.73 -19.67 -3.41
C ILE A 506 12.51 -20.20 -4.15
N TYR A 507 12.46 -19.97 -5.45
CA TYR A 507 11.50 -20.57 -6.36
C TYR A 507 12.15 -21.71 -7.16
N GLN A 508 11.70 -22.94 -6.93
CA GLN A 508 12.21 -24.13 -7.61
C GLN A 508 11.11 -25.19 -7.71
N ASN A 509 11.01 -25.87 -8.86
CA ASN A 509 10.03 -26.93 -9.10
C ASN A 509 8.58 -26.50 -8.80
N ASN A 510 8.23 -25.27 -9.21
CA ASN A 510 6.93 -24.65 -8.95
C ASN A 510 6.58 -24.50 -7.45
N ARG A 511 7.59 -24.46 -6.58
CA ARG A 511 7.45 -24.27 -5.12
C ARG A 511 8.31 -23.12 -4.63
N PHE A 512 7.86 -22.50 -3.55
CA PHE A 512 8.53 -21.43 -2.84
C PHE A 512 9.04 -21.92 -1.50
N ASN A 513 10.27 -21.56 -1.16
CA ASN A 513 10.86 -21.77 0.15
C ASN A 513 11.35 -20.43 0.68
N ILE A 514 10.82 -20.03 1.83
CA ILE A 514 11.29 -18.88 2.61
C ILE A 514 12.11 -19.43 3.77
N ILE A 515 13.38 -19.06 3.82
CA ILE A 515 14.34 -19.62 4.77
C ILE A 515 15.07 -18.48 5.48
N THR A 516 15.16 -18.58 6.80
CA THR A 516 15.94 -17.66 7.65
C THR A 516 16.63 -18.44 8.76
N ASP A 517 17.61 -17.83 9.40
CA ASP A 517 18.45 -18.44 10.44
C ASP A 517 17.72 -18.53 11.78
N ASP A 518 17.11 -17.42 12.23
CA ASP A 518 16.57 -17.30 13.58
C ASP A 518 15.38 -16.31 13.67
N THR A 519 15.06 -15.87 14.89
CA THR A 519 13.99 -14.88 15.14
C THR A 519 14.34 -13.49 14.61
N THR A 520 15.60 -13.09 14.66
CA THR A 520 16.07 -11.80 14.12
C THR A 520 15.95 -11.78 12.60
N GLY A 521 16.33 -12.87 11.94
CA GLY A 521 16.14 -13.00 10.50
C GLY A 521 14.66 -13.07 10.07
N ALA A 522 13.79 -13.66 10.90
CA ALA A 522 12.34 -13.58 10.71
C ALA A 522 11.81 -12.14 10.83
N ASP A 523 12.30 -11.36 11.80
CA ASP A 523 11.98 -9.94 11.94
C ASP A 523 12.46 -9.11 10.74
N THR A 524 13.64 -9.44 10.21
CA THR A 524 14.14 -8.87 8.94
C THR A 524 13.17 -9.15 7.79
N PHE A 525 12.69 -10.39 7.64
CA PHE A 525 11.67 -10.72 6.64
C PHE A 525 10.40 -9.90 6.83
N ASN A 526 9.88 -9.85 8.07
CA ASN A 526 8.65 -9.13 8.40
C ASN A 526 8.73 -7.63 8.04
N ARG A 527 9.90 -7.02 8.23
CA ARG A 527 10.14 -5.61 7.94
C ARG A 527 10.36 -5.30 6.47
N LEU A 528 11.06 -6.16 5.75
CA LEU A 528 11.55 -5.86 4.40
C LEU A 528 10.70 -6.45 3.29
N TRP A 529 10.12 -7.64 3.49
CA TRP A 529 9.37 -8.34 2.44
C TRP A 529 8.27 -7.47 1.80
N PRO A 530 7.43 -6.73 2.56
CA PRO A 530 6.42 -5.85 1.95
C PRO A 530 7.02 -4.70 1.12
N LYS A 531 8.22 -4.23 1.49
CA LYS A 531 8.84 -3.02 0.91
C LYS A 531 9.62 -3.30 -0.37
N ILE A 532 10.16 -4.51 -0.52
CA ILE A 532 11.03 -4.87 -1.65
C ILE A 532 10.27 -5.40 -2.87
N GLN A 533 8.94 -5.56 -2.82
CA GLN A 533 8.17 -6.21 -3.90
C GLN A 533 8.42 -5.57 -5.28
N SER A 534 8.52 -4.24 -5.37
CA SER A 534 8.81 -3.54 -6.63
C SER A 534 10.26 -3.69 -7.10
N GLN A 535 11.18 -4.08 -6.22
CA GLN A 535 12.61 -4.21 -6.49
C GLN A 535 13.01 -5.60 -6.98
N ILE A 536 12.17 -6.62 -6.78
CA ILE A 536 12.47 -8.00 -7.18
C ILE A 536 12.36 -8.12 -8.70
N PRO A 537 13.46 -8.43 -9.42
CA PRO A 537 13.41 -8.58 -10.87
C PRO A 537 12.54 -9.78 -11.27
N ASN A 538 11.89 -9.66 -12.43
CA ASN A 538 11.18 -10.78 -13.05
C ASN A 538 12.16 -11.94 -13.32
N ASN A 539 11.65 -13.16 -13.33
CA ASN A 539 12.41 -14.38 -13.55
C ASN A 539 13.47 -14.67 -12.49
N THR A 540 13.45 -14.03 -11.31
CA THR A 540 14.34 -14.39 -10.20
C THR A 540 13.96 -15.78 -9.67
N ALA A 541 14.86 -16.75 -9.74
CA ALA A 541 14.66 -18.08 -9.16
C ALA A 541 15.10 -18.16 -7.69
N LYS A 542 16.16 -17.42 -7.32
CA LYS A 542 16.67 -17.39 -5.95
C LYS A 542 17.06 -15.97 -5.59
N LEU A 543 16.52 -15.50 -4.46
CA LEU A 543 16.74 -14.18 -3.91
C LEU A 543 17.31 -14.32 -2.49
N PHE A 544 18.29 -13.48 -2.17
CA PHE A 544 18.72 -13.23 -0.80
C PHE A 544 18.51 -11.76 -0.44
N VAL A 545 18.13 -11.49 0.80
CA VAL A 545 17.95 -10.12 1.32
C VAL A 545 18.68 -10.01 2.65
N SER A 546 19.60 -9.06 2.76
CA SER A 546 20.35 -8.82 3.99
C SER A 546 19.51 -8.10 5.05
N ALA A 547 19.97 -8.13 6.30
CA ALA A 547 19.38 -7.35 7.39
C ALA A 547 19.29 -5.85 7.10
N GLU A 548 20.19 -5.31 6.26
CA GLU A 548 20.21 -3.90 5.87
C GLU A 548 19.19 -3.56 4.77
N GLY A 549 18.63 -4.56 4.08
CA GLY A 549 17.72 -4.34 2.96
C GLY A 549 18.33 -4.48 1.58
N ASN A 550 19.59 -4.91 1.47
CA ASN A 550 20.22 -5.15 0.17
C ASN A 550 19.64 -6.41 -0.47
N VAL A 551 19.18 -6.29 -1.71
CA VAL A 551 18.53 -7.37 -2.48
C VAL A 551 19.54 -7.99 -3.45
N TYR A 552 19.86 -9.27 -3.26
CA TYR A 552 20.81 -10.03 -4.07
C TYR A 552 20.09 -11.09 -4.91
N VAL A 553 20.21 -10.99 -6.24
CA VAL A 553 19.69 -12.00 -7.17
C VAL A 553 20.74 -13.07 -7.38
N LEU A 554 20.54 -14.24 -6.78
CA LEU A 554 21.50 -15.34 -6.79
C LEU A 554 21.32 -16.28 -7.98
N LYS A 555 20.09 -16.39 -8.49
CA LYS A 555 19.79 -17.22 -9.66
C LYS A 555 18.60 -16.66 -10.42
N LYS A 556 18.69 -16.64 -11.75
CA LYS A 556 17.55 -16.37 -12.64
C LYS A 556 17.02 -17.65 -13.26
N LEU A 557 15.73 -17.68 -13.57
CA LEU A 557 15.09 -18.69 -14.40
C LEU A 557 15.61 -18.52 -15.84
N ILE A 558 16.02 -19.63 -16.44
CA ILE A 558 16.29 -19.68 -17.87
C ILE A 558 14.93 -19.91 -18.52
N LEU A 559 14.34 -18.84 -19.06
CA LEU A 559 13.19 -19.01 -19.94
C LEU A 559 13.71 -19.68 -21.21
N GLN A 560 13.13 -20.82 -21.59
CA GLN A 560 13.15 -21.18 -23.01
C GLN A 560 12.42 -20.04 -23.71
N THR A 561 13.17 -19.13 -24.32
CA THR A 561 12.61 -18.19 -25.28
C THR A 561 11.83 -19.05 -26.26
N LYS A 562 10.50 -18.90 -26.24
CA LYS A 562 9.70 -19.25 -27.42
C LYS A 562 10.45 -18.54 -28.53
N SER A 563 11.06 -19.30 -29.43
CA SER A 563 11.81 -18.77 -30.56
C SER A 563 10.99 -17.61 -31.09
N GLU A 564 11.61 -16.43 -31.19
CA GLU A 564 11.01 -15.35 -31.97
C GLU A 564 10.43 -15.99 -33.23
N PRO A 565 9.20 -15.66 -33.65
CA PRO A 565 8.70 -16.18 -34.91
C PRO A 565 9.81 -15.86 -35.90
N ILE A 566 10.46 -16.90 -36.42
CA ILE A 566 11.44 -16.75 -37.46
C ILE A 566 10.59 -16.09 -38.54
N ILE A 567 10.76 -14.78 -38.70
CA ILE A 567 10.43 -14.13 -39.95
C ILE A 567 11.36 -14.89 -40.87
N GLU A 568 10.85 -15.92 -41.53
CA GLU A 568 11.50 -16.48 -42.70
C GLU A 568 11.66 -15.27 -43.60
N GLN A 569 12.85 -14.65 -43.55
CA GLN A 569 13.33 -13.86 -44.65
C GLN A 569 13.27 -14.84 -45.80
N SER A 570 12.17 -14.76 -46.56
CA SER A 570 12.02 -15.36 -47.87
C SER A 570 13.35 -15.14 -48.55
N ASN A 571 14.11 -16.22 -48.68
CA ASN A 571 15.49 -16.18 -49.13
C ASN A 571 15.43 -15.87 -50.63
N THR A 572 15.30 -14.58 -50.97
CA THR A 572 15.20 -14.05 -52.33
C THR A 572 16.35 -14.55 -53.18
N PHE A 573 17.49 -14.86 -52.56
CA PHE A 573 18.62 -15.52 -53.19
C PHE A 573 18.28 -16.90 -53.76
N VAL A 574 17.55 -17.77 -53.04
CA VAL A 574 17.17 -19.11 -53.53
C VAL A 574 16.19 -19.03 -54.69
N ILE A 575 15.24 -18.08 -54.63
CA ILE A 575 14.28 -17.83 -55.73
C ILE A 575 15.01 -17.30 -56.98
N ILE A 576 15.99 -16.40 -56.81
CA ILE A 576 16.82 -15.90 -57.92
C ILE A 576 17.66 -17.04 -58.53
N VAL A 577 18.22 -17.92 -57.71
CA VAL A 577 18.99 -19.09 -58.18
C VAL A 577 18.10 -20.06 -58.98
N ILE A 578 16.87 -20.33 -58.52
CA ILE A 578 15.93 -21.20 -59.25
C ILE A 578 15.48 -20.56 -60.57
N LEU A 579 15.15 -19.26 -60.57
CA LEU A 579 14.75 -18.55 -61.79
C LEU A 579 15.89 -18.45 -62.81
N SER A 580 17.12 -18.19 -62.36
CA SER A 580 18.30 -18.16 -63.25
C SER A 580 18.61 -19.55 -63.83
N ALA A 581 18.49 -20.62 -63.04
CA ALA A 581 18.62 -21.99 -63.54
C ALA A 581 17.54 -22.32 -64.59
N LEU A 582 16.29 -21.88 -64.39
CA LEU A 582 15.20 -22.05 -65.36
C LEU A 582 15.45 -21.29 -66.67
N VAL A 583 15.99 -20.07 -66.59
CA VAL A 583 16.34 -19.28 -67.79
C VAL A 583 17.49 -19.94 -68.56
N VAL A 584 18.50 -20.45 -67.87
CA VAL A 584 19.62 -21.20 -68.49
C VAL A 584 19.10 -22.48 -69.16
N LEU A 585 18.21 -23.22 -68.50
CA LEU A 585 17.58 -24.42 -69.07
C LEU A 585 16.73 -24.08 -70.30
N MET A 586 15.96 -22.99 -70.27
CA MET A 586 15.20 -22.53 -71.43
C MET A 586 16.11 -22.11 -72.58
N ALA A 587 17.22 -21.41 -72.30
CA ALA A 587 18.21 -21.05 -73.30
C ALA A 587 18.87 -22.28 -73.92
N PHE A 588 19.22 -23.29 -73.11
CA PHE A 588 19.73 -24.57 -73.58
C PHE A 588 18.72 -25.32 -74.44
N PHE A 589 17.45 -25.35 -74.02
CA PHE A 589 16.38 -25.98 -74.78
C PHE A 589 16.13 -25.26 -76.11
N TRP A 590 16.19 -23.93 -76.12
CA TRP A 590 16.05 -23.13 -77.34
C TRP A 590 17.23 -23.32 -78.30
N LEU A 591 18.47 -23.33 -77.80
CA LEU A 591 19.67 -23.65 -78.58
C LEU A 591 19.63 -25.08 -79.14
N TRP A 592 19.16 -26.05 -78.35
CA TRP A 592 18.98 -27.43 -78.82
C TRP A 592 17.93 -27.53 -79.92
N ARG A 593 16.81 -26.81 -79.77
CA ARG A 593 15.76 -26.74 -80.80
C ARG A 593 16.25 -26.04 -82.07
N LYS A 594 17.07 -25.00 -81.94
CA LYS A 594 17.68 -24.30 -83.09
C LYS A 594 18.66 -25.21 -83.84
N ARG A 595 19.53 -25.95 -83.14
CA ARG A 595 20.43 -26.95 -83.75
C ARG A 595 19.68 -28.09 -84.45
N LYS A 596 18.53 -28.53 -83.93
CA LYS A 596 17.67 -29.53 -84.60
C LYS A 596 16.93 -29.00 -85.84
N ASN A 597 16.72 -27.69 -85.93
CA ASN A 597 16.10 -27.05 -87.09
C ASN A 597 17.13 -26.64 -88.16
N GLU A 598 18.39 -26.41 -87.79
CA GLU A 598 19.49 -26.21 -88.73
C GLU A 598 19.98 -27.54 -89.36
N SER A 599 19.72 -28.70 -88.73
CA SER A 599 19.98 -30.04 -89.33
C SER A 599 18.83 -30.59 -90.19
N LYS A 600 17.91 -29.73 -90.64
CA LYS A 600 16.78 -30.07 -91.55
C LYS A 600 16.70 -29.16 -92.79
N SER A 601 17.73 -28.36 -93.06
CA SER A 601 17.91 -27.66 -94.34
C SER A 601 19.34 -27.83 -94.86
N GLU A 602 19.69 -29.07 -95.20
CA GLU A 602 20.45 -29.48 -96.40
C GLU A 602 20.35 -31.00 -96.56
#